data_AF-A0A368R962-F1
#
_entry.id   AF-A0A368R962-F1
#
_cell.length_a   1.000
_cell.length_b   1.000
_cell.length_c   1.000
_cell.angle_alpha   90.00
_cell.angle_beta   90.00
_cell.angle_gamma   90.00
#
_symmetry.space_group_name_H-M   'P 1'
#
loop_
_entity.id
_entity.type
_entity.pdbx_description
1 polymer ?
#
loop_
_entity_poly.entity_id
_entity_poly.type
_entity_poly.pdbx_seq_one_letter_code
_entity_poly.pdbx_strand_id
1 'polypeptide(L)'
;MYNGIGLQTPRGSGTSGHVQASKFLAKPRPSSSAAAAAGGYGTPNPPHTGSVLERTRKPNKDILEHDRKRQVELRLLVLRDALEEHGYTEAQIEERVGEARKAAEIEAAAEEGGPRSQGKGFTDTQSHQAAARKENQLQTMRAALGLDAEDAQKERCRK
;
A
#
# COMPACT_ATOMS: atom_id res chain seq x y z
N MET A 1 -22.95 -26.02 28.66
CA MET A 1 -21.85 -25.52 27.80
C MET A 1 -22.41 -25.02 26.49
N TYR A 2 -21.97 -23.84 26.04
CA TYR A 2 -22.35 -23.26 24.74
C TYR A 2 -21.05 -22.91 24.02
N ASN A 3 -20.87 -23.32 22.76
CA ASN A 3 -19.63 -23.13 21.99
C ASN A 3 -18.33 -23.56 22.73
N GLY A 4 -18.40 -24.62 23.54
CA GLY A 4 -17.26 -25.11 24.32
C GLY A 4 -16.79 -24.19 25.46
N ILE A 5 -17.51 -23.10 25.74
CA ILE A 5 -17.19 -22.14 26.81
C ILE A 5 -18.21 -22.23 27.96
N GLY A 6 -17.75 -21.94 29.17
CA GLY A 6 -18.55 -21.93 30.40
C GLY A 6 -18.57 -23.25 31.19
N LEU A 7 -19.41 -23.30 32.21
CA LEU A 7 -19.54 -24.48 33.08
C LEU A 7 -20.34 -25.61 32.42
N GLN A 8 -19.99 -26.86 32.75
CA GLN A 8 -20.74 -28.04 32.32
C GLN A 8 -22.11 -28.09 32.98
N THR A 9 -22.16 -27.87 34.30
CA THR A 9 -23.40 -27.69 35.06
C THR A 9 -23.19 -26.59 36.12
N PRO A 10 -24.23 -25.79 36.45
CA PRO A 10 -24.15 -24.77 37.50
C PRO A 10 -24.22 -25.38 38.92
N ARG A 11 -24.70 -26.62 39.05
CA ARG A 11 -24.82 -27.32 40.34
C ARG A 11 -23.43 -27.62 40.90
N GLY A 12 -23.20 -27.29 42.17
CA GLY A 12 -21.89 -27.46 42.83
C GLY A 12 -20.88 -26.33 42.57
N SER A 13 -21.16 -25.40 41.64
CA SER A 13 -20.30 -24.22 41.42
C SER A 13 -20.51 -23.11 42.45
N GLY A 14 -21.60 -23.14 43.22
CA GLY A 14 -21.97 -22.08 44.17
C GLY A 14 -22.36 -20.74 43.51
N THR A 15 -22.60 -20.73 42.19
CA THR A 15 -22.99 -19.53 41.43
C THR A 15 -24.17 -19.83 40.50
N SER A 16 -24.75 -18.80 39.86
CA SER A 16 -25.87 -18.95 38.92
C SER A 16 -25.47 -19.59 37.57
N GLY A 17 -24.18 -19.75 37.29
CA GLY A 17 -23.68 -20.27 36.01
C GLY A 17 -23.86 -19.32 34.82
N HIS A 18 -24.10 -18.02 35.06
CA HIS A 18 -24.22 -17.03 34.00
C HIS A 18 -22.85 -16.72 33.37
N VAL A 19 -22.75 -16.87 32.04
CA VAL A 19 -21.51 -16.66 31.27
C VAL A 19 -21.69 -15.43 30.38
N GLN A 20 -20.80 -14.45 30.52
CA GLN A 20 -20.81 -13.23 29.72
C GLN A 20 -19.63 -13.21 28.74
N ALA A 21 -19.87 -12.68 27.54
CA ALA A 21 -18.80 -12.43 26.58
C ALA A 21 -17.95 -11.24 27.05
N SER A 22 -16.64 -11.42 27.11
CA SER A 22 -15.71 -10.32 27.39
C SER A 22 -15.71 -9.32 26.24
N LYS A 23 -16.04 -8.06 26.52
CA LYS A 23 -16.01 -6.95 25.55
C LYS A 23 -14.61 -6.36 25.36
N PHE A 24 -13.68 -6.63 26.29
CA PHE A 24 -12.30 -6.12 26.23
C PHE A 24 -11.40 -6.98 25.36
N LEU A 25 -11.79 -8.23 25.09
CA LEU A 25 -11.09 -9.09 24.15
C LEU A 25 -11.44 -8.65 22.72
N ALA A 26 -10.71 -7.64 22.23
CA ALA A 26 -10.75 -7.29 20.81
C ALA A 26 -10.31 -8.52 20.01
N LYS A 27 -11.20 -9.05 19.15
CA LYS A 27 -10.84 -10.13 18.24
C LYS A 27 -9.64 -9.64 17.42
N PRO A 28 -8.48 -10.34 17.42
CA PRO A 28 -7.39 -9.95 16.55
C PRO A 28 -7.93 -9.92 15.11
N ARG A 29 -7.64 -8.84 14.38
CA ARG A 29 -8.00 -8.73 12.96
C ARG A 29 -7.46 -9.99 12.28
N PRO A 30 -8.26 -10.74 11.52
CA PRO A 30 -7.74 -11.93 10.86
C PRO A 30 -6.59 -11.46 9.97
N SER A 31 -5.39 -11.94 10.25
CA SER A 31 -4.29 -11.83 9.30
C SER A 31 -4.75 -12.49 8.01
N SER A 32 -4.24 -12.03 6.86
CA SER A 32 -4.58 -12.62 5.56
C SER A 32 -4.34 -14.13 5.50
N SER A 33 -3.48 -14.67 6.37
CA SER A 33 -3.23 -16.10 6.57
C SER A 33 -4.31 -16.80 7.42
N ALA A 34 -4.89 -16.14 8.43
CA ALA A 34 -5.92 -16.71 9.29
C ALA A 34 -7.32 -16.68 8.66
N ALA A 35 -7.59 -15.71 7.77
CA ALA A 35 -8.84 -15.66 6.99
C ALA A 35 -8.96 -16.85 6.00
N ALA A 36 -7.85 -17.47 5.61
CA ALA A 36 -7.84 -18.67 4.78
C ALA A 36 -8.08 -19.96 5.58
N ALA A 37 -7.80 -19.96 6.88
CA ALA A 37 -7.97 -21.14 7.75
C ALA A 37 -9.33 -21.18 8.46
N ALA A 38 -10.03 -20.06 8.60
CA ALA A 38 -11.35 -19.97 9.24
C ALA A 38 -12.53 -20.26 8.28
N GLY A 39 -12.37 -21.22 7.37
CA GLY A 39 -13.43 -21.72 6.48
C GLY A 39 -14.47 -22.59 7.19
N GLY A 40 -14.92 -22.18 8.38
CA GLY A 40 -15.95 -22.87 9.16
C GLY A 40 -17.27 -22.11 9.10
N TYR A 41 -18.20 -22.62 8.30
CA TYR A 41 -19.66 -22.46 8.37
C TYR A 41 -20.25 -21.05 8.65
N GLY A 42 -20.86 -20.45 7.62
CA GLY A 42 -22.07 -19.63 7.85
C GLY A 42 -22.09 -18.19 7.34
N THR A 43 -21.07 -17.69 6.64
CA THR A 43 -21.19 -16.42 5.90
C THR A 43 -21.33 -16.72 4.41
N PRO A 44 -22.40 -16.26 3.73
CA PRO A 44 -22.40 -16.23 2.28
C PRO A 44 -21.27 -15.29 1.86
N ASN A 45 -20.15 -15.88 1.48
CA ASN A 45 -19.08 -15.17 0.81
C ASN A 45 -19.73 -14.40 -0.36
N PRO A 46 -19.59 -13.07 -0.45
CA PRO A 46 -19.85 -12.41 -1.73
C PRO A 46 -18.97 -13.11 -2.78
N PRO A 47 -19.46 -13.28 -4.02
CA PRO A 47 -18.82 -14.15 -5.00
C PRO A 47 -17.34 -13.83 -5.09
N HIS A 48 -16.50 -14.83 -4.80
CA HIS A 48 -15.06 -14.82 -5.02
C HIS A 48 -14.80 -14.80 -6.53
N THR A 49 -15.08 -13.67 -7.17
CA THR A 49 -14.62 -13.34 -8.53
C THR A 49 -13.38 -12.45 -8.51
N GLY A 50 -12.78 -12.23 -7.34
CA GLY A 50 -11.54 -11.49 -7.20
C GLY A 50 -10.44 -12.37 -6.63
N SER A 51 -9.52 -12.78 -7.50
CA SER A 51 -8.26 -13.42 -7.12
C SER A 51 -7.61 -12.66 -5.95
N VAL A 52 -6.82 -13.36 -5.12
CA VAL A 52 -6.00 -12.74 -4.06
C VAL A 52 -5.17 -11.54 -4.58
N LEU A 53 -4.88 -11.50 -5.88
CA LEU A 53 -4.27 -10.36 -6.59
C LEU A 53 -5.09 -9.07 -6.55
N GLU A 54 -6.41 -9.12 -6.49
CA GLU A 54 -7.27 -7.93 -6.49
C GLU A 54 -7.35 -7.27 -5.11
N ARG A 55 -6.87 -7.97 -4.08
CA ARG A 55 -6.77 -7.43 -2.71
C ARG A 55 -5.52 -6.57 -2.49
N THR A 56 -4.57 -6.54 -3.44
CA THR A 56 -3.50 -5.52 -3.40
C THR A 56 -4.12 -4.20 -3.85
N ARG A 57 -4.26 -3.27 -2.90
CA ARG A 57 -4.78 -1.92 -3.18
C ARG A 57 -4.02 -1.32 -4.35
N LYS A 58 -4.74 -0.89 -5.38
CA LYS A 58 -4.15 -0.18 -6.53
C LYS A 58 -3.42 1.08 -6.02
N PRO A 59 -2.27 1.43 -6.60
CA PRO A 59 -1.61 2.68 -6.28
C PRO A 59 -2.53 3.86 -6.66
N ASN A 60 -2.57 4.90 -5.82
CA ASN A 60 -3.30 6.11 -6.14
C ASN A 60 -2.33 7.08 -6.84
N LYS A 61 -2.69 7.55 -8.04
CA LYS A 61 -1.86 8.43 -8.86
C LYS A 61 -1.61 9.78 -8.17
N ASP A 62 -2.64 10.35 -7.54
CA ASP A 62 -2.55 11.65 -6.86
C ASP A 62 -1.48 11.64 -5.75
N ILE A 63 -1.39 10.53 -5.03
CA ILE A 63 -0.40 10.36 -3.94
C ILE A 63 1.01 10.22 -4.51
N LEU A 64 1.16 9.50 -5.62
CA LEU A 64 2.45 9.36 -6.29
C LEU A 64 2.95 10.71 -6.84
N GLU A 65 2.07 11.49 -7.43
CA GLU A 65 2.38 12.84 -7.93
C GLU A 65 2.72 13.80 -6.79
N HIS A 66 1.96 13.74 -5.69
CA HIS A 66 2.26 14.54 -4.51
C HIS A 66 3.64 14.21 -3.93
N ASP A 67 3.98 12.92 -3.81
CA ASP A 67 5.30 12.49 -3.34
C ASP A 67 6.43 12.97 -4.26
N ARG A 68 6.21 12.95 -5.59
CA ARG A 68 7.17 13.50 -6.57
C ARG A 68 7.39 15.00 -6.36
N LYS A 69 6.32 15.79 -6.27
CA LYS A 69 6.39 17.24 -6.00
C LYS A 69 7.09 17.53 -4.68
N ARG A 70 6.73 16.79 -3.62
CA ARG A 70 7.37 16.90 -2.30
C ARG A 70 8.87 16.63 -2.37
N GLN A 71 9.30 15.63 -3.14
CA GLN A 71 10.74 15.35 -3.31
C GLN A 71 11.48 16.50 -4.00
N VAL A 72 10.87 17.14 -4.99
CA VAL A 72 11.44 18.33 -5.65
C VAL A 72 11.59 19.48 -4.66
N GLU A 73 10.51 19.84 -3.95
CA GLU A 73 10.55 20.94 -2.97
C GLU A 73 11.54 20.66 -1.84
N LEU A 74 11.67 19.41 -1.38
CA LEU A 74 12.68 19.05 -0.40
C LEU A 74 14.11 19.25 -0.91
N ARG A 75 14.39 18.92 -2.18
CA ARG A 75 15.72 19.16 -2.78
C ARG A 75 16.02 20.65 -2.86
N LEU A 76 15.03 21.46 -3.24
CA LEU A 76 15.17 22.93 -3.30
C LEU A 76 15.39 23.53 -1.91
N LEU A 77 14.69 23.04 -0.90
CA LEU A 77 14.86 23.47 0.48
C LEU A 77 16.28 23.16 0.99
N VAL A 78 16.77 21.93 0.77
CA VAL A 78 18.14 21.56 1.15
C VAL A 78 19.19 22.40 0.40
N LEU A 79 18.96 22.69 -0.89
CA LEU A 79 19.84 23.57 -1.66
C LEU A 79 19.86 24.98 -1.06
N ARG A 80 18.69 25.52 -0.72
CA ARG A 80 18.58 26.83 -0.09
C ARG A 80 19.34 26.88 1.23
N ASP A 81 19.10 25.92 2.13
CA ASP A 81 19.77 25.85 3.43
C ASP A 81 21.30 25.81 3.25
N ALA A 82 21.81 25.02 2.30
CA ALA A 82 23.24 24.95 2.00
C ALA A 82 23.80 26.30 1.50
N LEU A 83 23.05 27.02 0.65
CA LEU A 83 23.49 28.35 0.17
C LEU A 83 23.44 29.41 1.28
N GLU A 84 22.48 29.32 2.19
CA GLU A 84 22.42 30.19 3.37
C GLU A 84 23.63 29.94 4.30
N GLU A 85 23.98 28.67 4.55
CA GLU A 85 25.18 28.30 5.33
C GLU A 85 26.49 28.80 4.69
N HIS A 86 26.55 28.85 3.37
CA HIS A 86 27.69 29.40 2.62
C HIS A 86 27.74 30.93 2.59
N GLY A 87 26.73 31.63 3.12
CA GLY A 87 26.71 33.09 3.23
C GLY A 87 26.40 33.82 1.91
N TYR A 88 25.68 33.18 1.00
CA TYR A 88 25.19 33.83 -0.22
C TYR A 88 24.12 34.90 0.12
N THR A 89 23.97 35.90 -0.74
CA THR A 89 22.90 36.92 -0.59
C THR A 89 21.56 36.36 -1.06
N GLU A 90 20.44 36.82 -0.46
CA GLU A 90 19.10 36.29 -0.79
C GLU A 90 18.79 36.32 -2.29
N ALA A 91 19.22 37.37 -3.00
CA ALA A 91 19.03 37.49 -4.45
C ALA A 91 19.75 36.40 -5.26
N GLN A 92 20.96 36.01 -4.84
CA GLN A 92 21.73 34.94 -5.49
C GLN A 92 21.15 33.56 -5.17
N ILE A 93 20.57 33.41 -3.98
CA ILE A 93 19.88 32.19 -3.56
C ILE A 93 18.62 31.99 -4.40
N GLU A 94 17.80 33.03 -4.57
CA GLU A 94 16.58 32.96 -5.40
C GLU A 94 16.88 32.62 -6.85
N GLU A 95 17.93 33.19 -7.44
CA GLU A 95 18.36 32.87 -8.82
C GLU A 95 18.72 31.38 -8.94
N ARG A 96 19.61 30.89 -8.08
CA ARG A 96 20.08 29.49 -8.11
C ARG A 96 18.98 28.48 -7.78
N VAL A 97 18.11 28.78 -6.83
CA VAL A 97 16.94 27.95 -6.50
C VAL A 97 15.94 27.95 -7.66
N GLY A 98 15.75 29.10 -8.33
CA GLY A 98 14.91 29.22 -9.51
C GLY A 98 15.41 28.40 -10.70
N GLU A 99 16.71 28.40 -10.95
CA GLU A 99 17.36 27.53 -11.94
C GLU A 99 17.20 26.05 -11.57
N ALA A 100 17.47 25.70 -10.31
CA ALA A 100 17.31 24.34 -9.82
C ALA A 100 15.86 23.84 -9.92
N ARG A 101 14.86 24.70 -9.71
CA ARG A 101 13.44 24.37 -9.89
C ARG A 101 13.15 24.02 -11.35
N LYS A 102 13.58 24.86 -12.30
CA LYS A 102 13.39 24.60 -13.73
C LYS A 102 14.07 23.29 -14.16
N ALA A 103 15.29 23.04 -13.69
CA ALA A 103 16.01 21.80 -13.96
C ALA A 103 15.26 20.58 -13.40
N ALA A 104 14.79 20.65 -12.15
CA ALA A 104 14.05 19.57 -11.52
C ALA A 104 12.69 19.29 -12.19
N GLU A 105 12.01 20.30 -12.72
CA GLU A 105 10.78 20.14 -13.50
C GLU A 105 11.04 19.44 -14.85
N ILE A 106 12.13 19.80 -15.53
CA ILE A 106 12.54 19.14 -16.78
C ILE A 106 12.92 17.67 -16.54
N GLU A 107 13.68 17.39 -15.48
CA GLU A 107 14.01 16.02 -15.08
C GLU A 107 12.75 15.23 -14.70
N ALA A 108 11.82 15.83 -13.95
CA ALA A 108 10.58 15.18 -13.57
C ALA A 108 9.69 14.85 -14.78
N ALA A 109 9.67 15.73 -15.80
CA ALA A 109 8.97 15.49 -17.05
C ALA A 109 9.62 14.37 -17.88
N ALA A 110 10.96 14.25 -17.85
CA ALA A 110 11.69 13.17 -18.52
C ALA A 110 11.49 11.81 -17.84
N GLU A 111 11.37 11.80 -16.51
CA GLU A 111 11.15 10.59 -15.69
C GLU A 111 9.74 10.00 -15.79
N GLU A 112 8.77 10.66 -16.46
CA GLU A 112 7.47 10.05 -16.75
C GLU A 112 7.54 8.89 -17.77
N GLY A 113 8.67 8.74 -18.48
CA GLY A 113 8.89 7.67 -19.46
C GLY A 113 9.97 6.63 -19.10
N GLY A 114 10.70 6.83 -18.00
CA GLY A 114 11.87 6.01 -17.64
C GLY A 114 11.62 5.02 -16.49
N PRO A 115 12.38 3.91 -16.41
CA PRO A 115 12.35 3.04 -15.24
C PRO A 115 12.85 3.83 -14.02
N ARG A 116 11.92 4.16 -13.11
CA ARG A 116 12.18 4.93 -11.88
C ARG A 116 13.48 4.48 -11.23
N SER A 117 14.44 5.39 -11.14
CA SER A 117 15.74 5.19 -10.49
C SER A 117 15.55 4.51 -9.13
N GLN A 118 16.13 3.31 -8.99
CA GLN A 118 16.16 2.52 -7.76
C GLN A 118 17.17 3.14 -6.79
N GLY A 119 16.88 4.35 -6.29
CA GLY A 119 17.93 5.23 -5.78
C GLY A 119 17.62 5.98 -4.49
N LYS A 120 16.71 5.48 -3.64
CA LYS A 120 16.69 5.79 -2.20
C LYS A 120 15.71 4.86 -1.49
N GLY A 121 16.15 4.25 -0.40
CA GLY A 121 15.34 3.31 0.39
C GLY A 121 14.00 3.93 0.72
N PHE A 122 12.95 3.39 0.12
CA PHE A 122 11.60 3.84 0.37
C PHE A 122 11.21 3.42 1.79
N THR A 123 10.81 4.39 2.60
CA THR A 123 10.49 4.12 4.02
C THR A 123 9.18 3.33 4.11
N ASP A 124 9.02 2.49 5.15
CA ASP A 124 7.85 1.63 5.34
C ASP A 124 6.49 2.39 5.37
N THR A 125 6.53 3.71 5.52
CA THR A 125 5.35 4.59 5.51
C THR A 125 4.72 4.76 4.13
N GLN A 126 5.45 4.47 3.07
CA GLN A 126 5.06 4.89 1.73
C GLN A 126 4.45 3.74 0.91
N SER A 127 3.29 3.30 1.39
CA SER A 127 2.55 2.14 0.86
C SER A 127 2.16 2.22 -0.63
N HIS A 128 1.94 3.42 -1.18
CA HIS A 128 1.50 3.58 -2.56
C HIS A 128 2.61 3.35 -3.58
N GLN A 129 3.87 3.74 -3.31
CA GLN A 129 4.95 3.34 -4.25
C GLN A 129 5.30 1.87 -4.10
N ALA A 130 5.18 1.29 -2.91
CA ALA A 130 5.29 -0.15 -2.74
C ALA A 130 4.23 -0.90 -3.56
N ALA A 131 2.99 -0.40 -3.58
CA ALA A 131 1.92 -0.92 -4.44
C ALA A 131 2.25 -0.74 -5.93
N ALA A 132 2.71 0.43 -6.36
CA ALA A 132 3.11 0.69 -7.74
C ALA A 132 4.26 -0.22 -8.20
N ARG A 133 5.27 -0.43 -7.34
CA ARG A 133 6.39 -1.35 -7.61
C ARG A 133 5.91 -2.79 -7.76
N LYS A 134 5.01 -3.23 -6.87
CA LYS A 134 4.41 -4.57 -6.96
C LYS A 134 3.57 -4.73 -8.21
N GLU A 135 2.82 -3.71 -8.61
CA GLU A 135 2.05 -3.73 -9.86
C GLU A 135 2.98 -3.89 -11.06
N ASN A 136 4.05 -3.09 -11.15
CA ASN A 136 5.04 -3.22 -12.23
C ASN A 136 5.70 -4.61 -12.24
N GLN A 137 6.08 -5.13 -11.07
CA GLN A 137 6.63 -6.49 -10.95
C GLN A 137 5.65 -7.57 -11.44
N LEU A 138 4.37 -7.45 -11.05
CA LEU A 138 3.33 -8.36 -11.50
C LEU A 138 3.06 -8.24 -13.01
N GLN A 139 3.13 -7.02 -13.56
CA GLN A 139 3.02 -6.80 -15.01
C GLN A 139 4.18 -7.48 -15.76
N THR A 140 5.42 -7.30 -15.29
CA THR A 140 6.59 -8.00 -15.87
C THR A 140 6.46 -9.52 -15.78
N MET A 141 6.02 -10.04 -14.63
CA MET A 141 5.80 -11.47 -14.45
C MET A 141 4.67 -12.00 -15.34
N ARG A 142 3.58 -11.26 -15.51
CA ARG A 142 2.48 -11.63 -16.43
C ARG A 142 2.96 -11.71 -17.87
N ALA A 143 3.71 -10.70 -18.33
CA ALA A 143 4.28 -10.69 -19.68
C ALA A 143 5.23 -11.87 -19.89
N ALA A 144 6.10 -12.18 -18.91
CA ALA A 144 7.01 -13.32 -18.99
C ALA A 144 6.30 -14.67 -19.04
N LEU A 145 5.15 -14.79 -18.37
CA LEU A 145 4.31 -15.99 -18.37
C LEU A 145 3.33 -16.05 -19.55
N GLY A 146 3.33 -15.05 -20.44
CA GLY A 146 2.39 -14.96 -21.55
C GLY A 146 0.93 -14.83 -21.10
N LEU A 147 0.68 -14.20 -19.95
CA LEU A 147 -0.66 -13.95 -19.40
C LEU A 147 -1.11 -12.52 -19.72
N ASP A 148 -1.02 -12.14 -20.98
CA ASP A 148 -1.42 -10.82 -21.43
C ASP A 148 -2.95 -10.70 -21.49
N ALA A 149 -3.46 -9.47 -21.38
CA ALA A 149 -4.90 -9.21 -21.30
C ALA A 149 -5.72 -9.81 -22.47
N GLU A 150 -5.06 -10.03 -23.60
CA GLU A 150 -5.60 -10.67 -24.81
C GLU A 150 -6.06 -12.12 -24.58
N ASP A 151 -5.39 -12.89 -23.72
CA ASP A 151 -5.74 -14.30 -23.47
C ASP A 151 -6.95 -14.44 -22.54
N ALA A 152 -7.11 -13.50 -21.60
CA ALA A 152 -8.30 -13.40 -20.75
C ALA A 152 -9.56 -12.96 -21.53
N GLN A 153 -9.39 -12.36 -22.71
CA GLN A 153 -10.47 -11.92 -23.59
C GLN A 153 -10.80 -12.99 -24.64
N LYS A 154 -9.80 -13.70 -25.17
CA LYS A 154 -9.98 -14.89 -26.02
C LYS A 154 -10.66 -16.06 -25.31
N GLU A 155 -10.36 -16.33 -24.04
CA GLU A 155 -11.08 -17.35 -23.27
C GLU A 155 -12.56 -16.99 -23.04
N ARG A 156 -12.87 -15.70 -22.84
CA ARG A 156 -14.25 -15.23 -22.65
C ARG A 156 -15.09 -15.26 -23.92
N CYS A 157 -14.49 -15.09 -25.10
CA CYS A 157 -15.18 -15.20 -26.39
C CYS A 157 -15.25 -16.63 -26.94
N ARG A 158 -14.57 -17.60 -26.33
CA ARG A 158 -14.61 -19.03 -26.72
C ARG A 158 -15.71 -19.84 -26.01
N LYS A 159 -16.48 -19.21 -25.12
CA LYS A 159 -17.62 -19.79 -24.40
C LYS A 159 -18.91 -19.19 -24.93
#